data_AF-A0A653SJX9-F1
#
_entry.id   AF-A0A653SJX9-F1
#
_cell.length_a   1.000
_cell.length_b   1.000
_cell.length_c   1.000
_cell.angle_alpha   90.00
_cell.angle_beta   90.00
_cell.angle_gamma   90.00
#
_symmetry.space_group_name_H-M   'P 1'
#
loop_
_entity.id
_entity.type
_entity.pdbx_description
1 polymer ?
#
loop_
_entity_poly.entity_id
_entity_poly.type
_entity_poly.pdbx_seq_one_letter_code
_entity_poly.pdbx_strand_id
1 'polypeptide(L)'
;MNKTGFPVKKEAGYATVSGADGKQYLFRVNDMMAYLEREFGKPERTVKSPKETDFRGQKGILVVRGHGWENARGHVTLWDGASCSDSCHLLQNPDNGTFIPETASLWVLH
;
A
#
# COMPACT_ATOMS: atom_id res chain seq x y z
N MET A 1 8.67 -6.76 2.87
CA MET A 1 8.59 -7.94 1.97
C MET A 1 9.94 -8.64 1.84
N ASN A 2 10.86 -8.20 0.98
CA ASN A 2 12.15 -8.89 0.72
C ASN A 2 13.01 -9.18 1.96
N LYS A 3 12.88 -8.40 3.03
CA LYS A 3 13.63 -8.55 4.29
C LYS A 3 12.83 -9.22 5.42
N THR A 4 11.59 -9.61 5.18
CA THR A 4 10.64 -10.08 6.22
C THR A 4 10.09 -11.47 5.94
N GLY A 5 10.80 -12.30 5.15
CA GLY A 5 10.38 -13.66 4.81
C GLY A 5 9.42 -13.78 3.61
N PHE A 6 9.06 -12.65 2.97
CA PHE A 6 8.17 -12.62 1.80
C PHE A 6 8.91 -12.01 0.59
N PRO A 7 9.84 -12.75 -0.05
CA PRO A 7 10.60 -12.24 -1.19
C PRO A 7 9.70 -11.97 -2.40
N VAL A 8 9.94 -10.85 -3.08
CA VAL A 8 9.27 -10.53 -4.34
C VAL A 8 9.82 -11.46 -5.43
N LYS A 9 8.91 -12.18 -6.11
CA LYS A 9 9.27 -13.11 -7.18
C LYS A 9 9.27 -12.40 -8.53
N LYS A 10 10.20 -12.78 -9.41
CA LYS A 10 10.20 -12.31 -10.80
C LYS A 10 9.11 -13.03 -11.56
N GLU A 11 8.12 -12.28 -12.04
CA GLU A 11 6.95 -12.83 -12.73
C GLU A 11 6.55 -11.93 -13.90
N ALA A 12 6.06 -12.52 -14.99
CA ALA A 12 5.72 -11.80 -16.22
C ALA A 12 4.62 -10.73 -16.03
N GLY A 13 3.77 -10.89 -15.00
CA GLY A 13 2.67 -9.97 -14.71
C GLY A 13 3.09 -8.69 -13.98
N TYR A 14 4.34 -8.56 -13.53
CA TYR A 14 4.77 -7.45 -12.68
C TYR A 14 6.13 -6.90 -13.10
N ALA A 15 6.21 -5.58 -13.25
CA ALA A 15 7.44 -4.90 -13.63
C ALA A 15 8.37 -4.80 -12.42
N THR A 16 9.52 -5.45 -12.52
CA THR A 16 10.52 -5.54 -11.45
C THR A 16 11.92 -5.27 -11.97
N VAL A 17 12.79 -4.77 -11.08
CA VAL A 17 14.24 -4.66 -11.30
C VAL A 17 15.00 -5.35 -10.17
N SER A 18 16.20 -5.85 -10.46
CA SER A 18 17.07 -6.45 -9.43
C SER A 18 17.83 -5.37 -8.66
N GLY A 19 17.84 -5.45 -7.33
CA GLY A 19 18.72 -4.64 -6.49
C GLY A 19 20.13 -5.25 -6.38
N ALA A 20 21.04 -4.54 -5.71
CA ALA A 20 22.39 -5.03 -5.42
C ALA A 20 22.39 -6.33 -4.57
N ASP A 21 21.32 -6.59 -3.83
CA ASP A 21 21.14 -7.82 -3.06
C ASP A 21 20.55 -8.98 -3.87
N GLY A 22 20.44 -8.82 -5.20
CA GLY A 22 19.92 -9.84 -6.12
C GLY A 22 18.41 -10.06 -6.03
N LYS A 23 17.71 -9.35 -5.14
CA LYS A 23 16.25 -9.46 -4.97
C LYS A 23 15.51 -8.58 -5.96
N GLN A 24 14.26 -8.92 -6.25
CA GLN A 24 13.40 -8.15 -7.15
C GLN A 24 12.67 -7.03 -6.41
N TYR A 25 12.50 -5.88 -7.07
CA TYR A 25 11.80 -4.73 -6.52
C TYR A 25 10.78 -4.22 -7.56
N LEU A 26 9.52 -4.17 -7.15
CA LEU A 26 8.42 -3.59 -7.91
C LEU A 26 8.60 -2.06 -7.94
N PHE A 27 8.48 -1.45 -9.10
CA PHE A 27 8.65 0.00 -9.26
C PHE A 27 7.38 0.73 -9.73
N ARG A 28 6.28 -0.01 -9.97
CA ARG A 28 4.96 0.56 -10.29
C ARG A 28 4.02 0.34 -9.12
N VAL A 29 3.34 1.40 -8.69
CA VAL A 29 2.40 1.30 -7.56
C VAL A 29 1.23 0.36 -7.87
N ASN A 30 0.72 0.36 -9.10
CA ASN A 30 -0.36 -0.54 -9.51
C ASN A 30 0.07 -2.02 -9.40
N ASP A 31 1.30 -2.32 -9.82
CA ASP A 31 1.87 -3.66 -9.74
C ASP A 31 2.02 -4.08 -8.27
N MET A 32 2.47 -3.17 -7.38
CA MET A 32 2.53 -3.42 -5.94
C MET A 32 1.15 -3.74 -5.35
N MET A 33 0.13 -2.93 -5.66
CA MET A 33 -1.23 -3.16 -5.17
C MET A 33 -1.79 -4.52 -5.61
N ALA A 34 -1.59 -4.89 -6.88
CA ALA A 34 -2.01 -6.20 -7.40
C ALA A 34 -1.17 -7.35 -6.83
N TYR A 35 0.10 -7.13 -6.54
CA TYR A 35 1.00 -8.12 -5.93
C TYR A 35 0.58 -8.44 -4.50
N LEU A 36 0.20 -7.44 -3.69
CA LEU A 36 -0.27 -7.63 -2.33
C LEU A 36 -1.52 -8.51 -2.26
N GLU A 37 -2.51 -8.25 -3.11
CA GLU A 37 -3.75 -9.03 -3.14
C GLU A 37 -3.50 -10.49 -3.59
N ARG A 38 -2.55 -10.70 -4.50
CA ARG A 38 -2.15 -12.05 -4.91
C ARG A 38 -1.43 -12.80 -3.79
N GLU A 39 -0.48 -12.18 -3.10
CA GLU A 39 0.33 -12.85 -2.07
C GLU A 39 -0.41 -13.05 -0.75
N PHE A 40 -1.24 -12.10 -0.35
CA PHE A 40 -1.90 -12.10 0.96
C PHE A 40 -3.42 -12.32 0.87
N GLY A 41 -3.97 -12.50 -0.33
CA GLY A 41 -5.41 -12.62 -0.53
C GLY A 41 -6.13 -11.28 -0.36
N LYS A 42 -7.43 -11.35 -0.08
CA LYS A 42 -8.27 -10.15 0.11
C LYS A 42 -7.90 -9.43 1.41
N PRO A 43 -7.96 -8.08 1.45
CA PRO A 43 -7.73 -7.33 2.67
C PRO A 43 -8.81 -7.64 3.72
N GLU A 44 -8.45 -7.66 5.00
CA GLU A 44 -9.41 -7.86 6.09
C GLU A 44 -10.39 -6.70 6.21
N ARG A 45 -9.99 -5.50 5.78
CA ARG A 45 -10.84 -4.30 5.85
C ARG A 45 -10.67 -3.45 4.61
N THR A 46 -11.78 -2.96 4.05
CA THR A 46 -11.78 -1.93 3.00
C THR A 46 -12.85 -0.89 3.30
N VAL A 47 -12.49 0.38 3.23
CA VAL A 47 -13.33 1.52 3.61
C VAL A 47 -13.37 2.54 2.48
N LYS A 48 -14.56 3.12 2.22
CA LYS A 48 -14.75 4.25 1.31
C LYS A 48 -14.59 5.57 2.07
N SER A 49 -14.05 6.60 1.42
CA SER A 49 -13.79 7.91 2.04
C SER A 49 -12.99 7.75 3.34
N PRO A 50 -11.78 7.16 3.26
CA PRO A 50 -11.12 6.57 4.41
C PRO A 50 -10.46 7.62 5.33
N LYS A 51 -10.59 7.44 6.64
CA LYS A 51 -10.01 8.27 7.70
C LYS A 51 -9.16 7.40 8.64
N GLU A 52 -8.25 8.02 9.38
CA GLU A 52 -7.40 7.31 10.36
C GLU A 52 -8.21 6.53 11.41
N THR A 53 -9.33 7.10 11.85
CA THR A 53 -10.23 6.47 12.83
C THR A 53 -10.79 5.13 12.36
N ASP A 54 -10.86 4.90 11.04
CA ASP A 54 -11.40 3.68 10.47
C ASP A 54 -10.49 2.46 10.65
N PHE A 55 -9.20 2.70 10.94
CA PHE A 55 -8.15 1.67 11.07
C PHE A 55 -7.51 1.65 12.45
N ARG A 56 -8.00 2.47 13.40
CA ARG A 56 -7.45 2.58 14.75
C ARG A 56 -7.42 1.22 15.46
N GLY A 57 -6.29 0.90 16.08
CA GLY A 57 -6.09 -0.34 16.84
C GLY A 57 -5.80 -1.58 16.00
N GLN A 58 -5.78 -1.47 14.67
CA GLN A 58 -5.27 -2.51 13.77
C GLN A 58 -3.93 -2.08 13.18
N LYS A 59 -3.04 -3.02 12.91
CA LYS A 59 -1.71 -2.76 12.34
C LYS A 59 -1.48 -3.60 11.09
N GLY A 60 -0.79 -3.08 10.09
CA GLY A 60 -0.43 -3.85 8.91
C GLY A 60 -0.13 -3.01 7.68
N ILE A 61 -0.40 -3.58 6.50
CA ILE A 61 -0.15 -2.93 5.20
C ILE A 61 -1.40 -2.16 4.79
N LEU A 62 -1.26 -0.84 4.63
CA LEU A 62 -2.34 0.06 4.22
C LEU A 62 -2.15 0.44 2.75
N VAL A 63 -3.18 0.21 1.95
CA VAL A 63 -3.24 0.61 0.54
C VAL A 63 -4.36 1.63 0.36
N VAL A 64 -4.01 2.86 0.00
CA VAL A 64 -4.98 3.91 -0.29
C VAL A 64 -5.07 4.09 -1.80
N ARG A 65 -6.28 4.11 -2.35
CA ARG A 65 -6.56 4.35 -3.78
C ARG A 65 -7.39 5.61 -3.95
N GLY A 66 -7.11 6.34 -5.01
CA GLY A 66 -7.79 7.59 -5.32
C GLY A 66 -7.35 8.17 -6.65
N HIS A 67 -7.70 9.43 -6.86
CA HIS A 67 -7.36 10.19 -8.08
C HIS A 67 -6.69 11.53 -7.74
N GLY A 68 -6.23 12.25 -8.76
CA GLY A 68 -5.62 13.59 -8.63
C GLY A 68 -4.09 13.62 -8.74
N TRP A 69 -3.42 12.48 -8.55
CA TRP A 69 -2.03 12.28 -8.97
C TRP A 69 -1.96 11.76 -10.40
N GLU A 70 -1.04 12.28 -11.20
CA GLU A 70 -0.86 11.89 -12.60
C GLU A 70 -0.04 10.59 -12.76
N ASN A 71 0.86 10.33 -11.81
CA ASN A 71 1.84 9.24 -11.88
C ASN A 71 1.49 8.04 -10.98
N ALA A 72 0.47 8.15 -10.14
CA ALA A 72 0.10 7.12 -9.18
C ALA A 72 -1.42 7.03 -9.00
N ARG A 73 -1.92 5.80 -8.83
CA ARG A 73 -3.34 5.54 -8.51
C ARG A 73 -3.64 5.52 -7.01
N GLY A 74 -2.64 5.85 -6.20
CA GLY A 74 -2.71 5.73 -4.75
C GLY A 74 -1.36 5.56 -4.10
N HIS A 75 -1.38 5.13 -2.84
CA HIS A 75 -0.20 4.95 -1.99
C HIS A 75 -0.23 3.60 -1.26
N VAL A 76 0.94 3.06 -0.95
CA VAL A 76 1.12 1.81 -0.21
C VAL A 76 2.11 2.05 0.92
N THR A 77 1.68 1.83 2.17
CA THR A 77 2.49 2.10 3.36
C THR A 77 2.22 1.08 4.47
N LEU A 78 2.94 1.19 5.58
CA LEU A 78 2.63 0.48 6.82
C LEU A 78 1.84 1.38 7.75
N TRP A 79 0.86 0.81 8.44
CA TRP A 79 0.03 1.46 9.45
C TRP A 79 0.22 0.73 10.79
N ASP A 80 0.48 1.45 11.87
CA ASP A 80 0.76 0.87 13.19
C ASP A 80 -0.45 0.85 14.15
N GLY A 81 -1.59 1.39 13.73
CA GLY A 81 -2.78 1.58 14.57
C GLY A 81 -3.05 3.04 14.94
N ALA A 82 -2.11 3.94 14.67
CA ALA A 82 -2.24 5.37 14.92
C ALA A 82 -1.62 6.24 13.80
N SER A 83 -0.54 5.79 13.16
CA SER A 83 0.20 6.53 12.16
C SER A 83 0.75 5.61 11.06
N CYS A 84 1.20 6.21 9.95
CA CYS A 84 1.89 5.48 8.90
C CYS A 84 3.41 5.60 9.04
N SER A 85 4.14 4.64 8.46
CA SER A 85 5.60 4.70 8.43
C SER A 85 6.15 5.88 7.63
N ASP A 86 5.34 6.43 6.73
CA ASP A 86 5.57 7.68 5.99
C ASP A 86 4.30 8.55 6.07
N SER A 87 3.73 9.01 4.95
CA SER A 87 2.44 9.70 4.94
C SER A 87 1.29 8.74 4.59
N CYS A 88 0.19 8.83 5.33
CA CYS A 88 -0.94 7.92 5.16
C CYS A 88 -1.76 8.18 3.90
N HIS A 89 -1.80 9.42 3.41
CA HIS A 89 -2.65 9.85 2.31
C HIS A 89 -4.15 9.53 2.46
N LEU A 90 -4.63 9.47 3.71
CA LEU A 90 -6.05 9.36 4.05
C LEU A 90 -6.74 10.72 3.92
N LEU A 91 -8.07 10.77 4.10
CA LEU A 91 -8.81 12.04 4.03
C LEU A 91 -8.22 13.08 4.98
N GLN A 92 -8.12 14.32 4.50
CA GLN A 92 -7.58 15.47 5.23
C GLN A 92 -6.11 15.37 5.61
N ASN A 93 -5.38 14.38 5.08
CA ASN A 93 -3.93 14.36 5.22
C ASN A 93 -3.30 15.58 4.51
N PRO A 94 -2.45 16.37 5.19
CA PRO A 94 -1.88 17.60 4.63
C PRO A 94 -0.97 17.36 3.42
N ASP A 95 -0.41 16.17 3.27
CA ASP A 95 0.53 15.83 2.19
C ASP A 95 -0.17 15.36 0.91
N ASN A 96 -1.51 15.32 0.89
CA ASN A 96 -2.26 14.86 -0.28
C ASN A 96 -2.05 15.74 -1.52
N GLY A 97 -1.83 17.05 -1.35
CA GLY A 97 -1.80 17.98 -2.48
C GLY A 97 -3.09 17.88 -3.28
N THR A 98 -3.00 17.42 -4.55
CA THR A 98 -4.16 17.20 -5.43
C THR A 98 -4.83 15.84 -5.25
N PHE A 99 -4.25 14.93 -4.47
CA PHE A 99 -4.77 13.57 -4.30
C PHE A 99 -6.05 13.55 -3.47
N ILE A 100 -7.06 12.85 -3.98
CA ILE A 100 -8.35 12.64 -3.31
C ILE A 100 -8.49 11.13 -3.05
N PRO A 101 -8.36 10.67 -1.79
CA PRO A 101 -8.50 9.26 -1.45
C PRO A 101 -9.97 8.82 -1.51
N GLU A 102 -10.22 7.75 -2.23
CA GLU A 102 -11.57 7.19 -2.45
C GLU A 102 -11.79 5.94 -1.61
N THR A 103 -10.78 5.06 -1.55
CA THR A 103 -10.83 3.81 -0.79
C THR A 103 -9.51 3.53 -0.10
N ALA A 104 -9.55 2.88 1.06
CA ALA A 104 -8.37 2.30 1.67
C ALA A 104 -8.62 0.86 2.11
N SER A 105 -7.64 0.00 1.89
CA SER A 105 -7.65 -1.42 2.23
C SER A 105 -6.51 -1.72 3.21
N LEU A 106 -6.78 -2.50 4.24
CA LEU A 106 -5.80 -2.92 5.24
C LEU A 106 -5.64 -4.44 5.21
N TRP A 107 -4.39 -4.89 5.11
CA TRP A 107 -3.97 -6.27 5.41
C TRP A 107 -3.35 -6.31 6.80
N VAL A 108 -3.96 -7.03 7.73
CA VAL A 108 -3.50 -7.09 9.12
C VAL A 108 -2.21 -7.93 9.22
N LEU A 109 -1.21 -7.40 9.90
CA LEU A 109 0.02 -8.12 10.22
C LEU A 109 0.02 -8.48 11.71
N HIS A 110 0.43 -9.71 12.06
CA HIS A 110 0.50 -10.19 13.44
C HIS A 110 1.91 -10.07 14.00
#